data_AF-A0AAU4JZ53-F1
#
_entry.id   AF-A0AAU4JZ53-F1
#
_cell.length_a   1.000
_cell.length_b   1.000
_cell.length_c   1.000
_cell.angle_alpha   90.00
_cell.angle_beta   90.00
_cell.angle_gamma   90.00
#
_symmetry.space_group_name_H-M   'P 1'
#
loop_
_entity.id
_entity.type
_entity.pdbx_description
1 polymer ?
#
loop_
_entity_poly.entity_id
_entity_poly.type
_entity_poly.pdbx_seq_one_letter_code
_entity_poly.pdbx_strand_id
1 'polypeptide(L)'
;MKKLLSTAVIAATVLAAPVLTPAASAAPASEIHPDWSGLDARDYSGPIPDQHGTLITSVPLSPRIARTDFPRNPTPTRFLYSAATQHSASGLSTALLYRPSRPAPPGGYPIVAFAHGTSGIADECTPSANSYRPNIAIEADFLQRLLDAGYAVVATDYAGAGTPGTQSYVNTDVEGKNVIDSVIAARALGVPLAHRWAVAGYSQGGGAAVGAAHVVSAYAPHERPGYRGAISLAGPANLELLLPLLGPGVLPVNVDAVNPRSPCMWRLR
;
A
#
# COMPACT_ATOMS: atom_id res chain seq x y z
N MET A 1 -16.91 -24.68 -48.25
CA MET A 1 -17.19 -23.22 -48.21
C MET A 1 -17.09 -22.76 -46.76
N LYS A 2 -15.92 -22.25 -46.33
CA LYS A 2 -15.67 -21.78 -44.97
C LYS A 2 -16.15 -20.32 -44.87
N LYS A 3 -17.15 -20.04 -44.02
CA LYS A 3 -17.57 -18.67 -43.68
C LYS A 3 -16.56 -18.08 -42.70
N LEU A 4 -15.84 -17.04 -43.11
CA LEU A 4 -15.13 -16.17 -42.17
C LEU A 4 -16.17 -15.29 -41.47
N LEU A 5 -16.27 -15.39 -40.14
CA LEU A 5 -16.90 -14.36 -39.32
C LEU A 5 -15.88 -13.23 -39.13
N SER A 6 -16.16 -12.07 -39.70
CA SER A 6 -15.43 -10.83 -39.44
C SER A 6 -15.95 -10.21 -38.14
N THR A 7 -15.12 -10.22 -37.10
CA THR A 7 -15.37 -9.49 -35.85
C THR A 7 -15.16 -8.00 -36.12
N ALA A 8 -16.22 -7.20 -36.15
CA ALA A 8 -16.13 -5.75 -36.27
C ALA A 8 -15.68 -5.16 -34.92
N VAL A 9 -14.48 -4.59 -34.87
CA VAL A 9 -14.03 -3.73 -33.77
C VAL A 9 -14.68 -2.36 -33.97
N ILE A 10 -15.62 -2.00 -33.10
CA ILE A 10 -16.19 -0.65 -33.07
C ILE A 10 -15.18 0.26 -32.37
N ALA A 11 -14.42 1.02 -33.16
CA ALA A 11 -13.60 2.11 -32.65
C ALA A 11 -14.52 3.33 -32.41
N ALA A 12 -14.83 3.62 -31.15
CA ALA A 12 -15.50 4.85 -30.78
C ALA A 12 -14.49 6.02 -30.82
N THR A 13 -14.53 6.83 -31.88
CA THR A 13 -13.79 8.07 -31.98
C THR A 13 -14.44 9.14 -31.10
N VAL A 14 -13.84 9.43 -29.95
CA VAL A 14 -14.17 10.63 -29.17
C VAL A 14 -13.37 11.80 -29.73
N LEU A 15 -14.03 12.68 -30.50
CA LEU A 15 -13.47 13.99 -30.82
C LEU A 15 -13.54 14.88 -29.57
N ALA A 16 -12.41 15.11 -28.91
CA ALA A 16 -12.29 16.16 -27.90
C ALA A 16 -11.85 17.46 -28.60
N ALA A 17 -12.72 18.46 -28.65
CA ALA A 17 -12.34 19.83 -29.01
C ALA A 17 -11.56 20.48 -27.84
N PRO A 18 -10.51 21.27 -28.09
CA PRO A 18 -9.76 21.91 -27.02
C PRO A 18 -10.55 23.12 -26.50
N VAL A 19 -11.13 22.99 -25.32
CA VAL A 19 -11.64 24.15 -24.57
C VAL A 19 -10.44 24.80 -23.90
N LEU A 20 -9.94 25.91 -24.46
CA LEU A 20 -8.96 26.76 -23.77
C LEU A 20 -9.65 27.48 -22.61
N THR A 21 -9.57 26.89 -21.41
CA THR A 21 -9.89 27.59 -20.16
C THR A 21 -8.71 28.51 -19.79
N PRO A 22 -8.95 29.78 -19.44
CA PRO A 22 -7.90 30.66 -18.95
C PRO A 22 -7.30 30.08 -17.66
N ALA A 23 -5.98 30.14 -17.53
CA ALA A 23 -5.25 29.70 -16.36
C ALA A 23 -5.69 30.49 -15.12
N ALA A 24 -6.56 29.88 -14.31
CA ALA A 24 -6.89 30.41 -12.98
C ALA A 24 -5.59 30.54 -12.18
N SER A 25 -5.40 31.71 -11.55
CA SER A 25 -4.28 31.94 -10.64
C SER A 25 -4.21 30.83 -9.59
N ALA A 26 -3.07 30.17 -9.56
CA ALA A 26 -2.81 28.98 -8.79
C ALA A 26 -2.61 29.30 -7.31
N ALA A 27 -3.48 28.80 -6.43
CA ALA A 27 -3.11 28.67 -5.03
C ALA A 27 -1.88 27.77 -4.90
N PRO A 28 -0.92 28.07 -4.00
CA PRO A 28 0.26 27.23 -3.79
C PRO A 28 -0.15 25.80 -3.37
N ALA A 29 0.60 24.81 -3.83
CA ALA A 29 0.42 23.42 -3.39
C ALA A 29 0.65 23.37 -1.87
N SER A 30 -0.28 22.76 -1.14
CA SER A 30 -0.12 22.57 0.31
C SER A 30 1.13 21.72 0.55
N GLU A 31 2.06 22.21 1.37
CA GLU A 31 3.19 21.40 1.83
C GLU A 31 2.67 20.22 2.64
N ILE A 32 3.19 19.02 2.36
CA ILE A 32 2.93 17.83 3.18
C ILE A 32 3.93 17.85 4.33
N HIS A 33 3.41 17.78 5.56
CA HIS A 33 4.22 17.67 6.76
C HIS A 33 4.06 16.26 7.33
N PRO A 34 4.93 15.30 6.95
CA PRO A 34 4.86 13.95 7.50
C PRO A 34 5.15 13.95 9.01
N ASP A 35 4.52 13.04 9.73
CA ASP A 35 4.73 12.76 11.14
C ASP A 35 5.15 11.30 11.32
N TRP A 36 6.46 11.09 11.44
CA TRP A 36 7.09 9.78 11.57
C TRP A 36 6.85 9.11 12.93
N SER A 37 6.10 9.74 13.84
CA SER A 37 5.82 9.20 15.19
C SER A 37 7.08 8.94 16.03
N GLY A 38 8.17 9.66 15.73
CA GLY A 38 9.49 9.43 16.34
C GLY A 38 10.28 8.25 15.76
N LEU A 39 9.74 7.55 14.75
CA LEU A 39 10.40 6.48 14.01
C LEU A 39 10.57 6.89 12.54
N ASP A 40 11.52 7.79 12.28
CA ASP A 40 11.92 8.15 10.92
C ASP A 40 12.97 7.14 10.42
N ALA A 41 12.55 6.31 9.46
CA ALA A 41 13.37 5.21 8.95
C ALA A 41 14.00 5.51 7.59
N ARG A 42 13.82 6.70 7.01
CA ARG A 42 14.26 7.04 5.64
C ARG A 42 15.75 6.89 5.43
N ASP A 43 16.53 7.24 6.45
CA ASP A 43 17.99 7.18 6.45
C ASP A 43 18.51 6.05 7.37
N TYR A 44 17.71 4.99 7.59
CA TYR A 44 18.08 3.87 8.45
C TYR A 44 19.36 3.18 7.95
N SER A 45 20.36 3.07 8.83
CA SER A 45 21.68 2.49 8.55
C SER A 45 22.05 1.36 9.51
N GLY A 46 21.10 0.90 10.32
CA GLY A 46 21.28 -0.25 11.20
C GLY A 46 21.27 -1.59 10.46
N PRO A 47 21.53 -2.71 11.17
CA PRO A 47 21.48 -4.04 10.57
C PRO A 47 20.06 -4.41 10.13
N ILE A 48 19.92 -4.90 8.90
CA ILE A 48 18.66 -5.41 8.35
C ILE A 48 18.69 -6.94 8.41
N PRO A 49 17.81 -7.60 9.17
CA PRO A 49 17.73 -9.06 9.21
C PRO A 49 17.46 -9.67 7.83
N ASP A 50 18.18 -10.74 7.49
CA ASP A 50 18.00 -11.47 6.22
C ASP A 50 16.65 -12.20 6.16
N GLN A 51 16.10 -12.60 7.32
CA GLN A 51 14.78 -13.17 7.39
C GLN A 51 13.73 -12.05 7.23
N HIS A 52 12.99 -12.07 6.12
CA HIS A 52 11.87 -11.16 5.89
C HIS A 52 10.76 -11.32 6.93
N GLY A 53 10.05 -10.23 7.21
CA GLY A 53 9.04 -10.16 8.26
C GLY A 53 9.63 -10.09 9.67
N THR A 54 10.93 -9.83 9.83
CA THR A 54 11.52 -9.66 11.16
C THR A 54 11.25 -8.25 11.67
N LEU A 55 10.62 -8.15 12.85
CA LEU A 55 10.41 -6.88 13.55
C LEU A 55 11.75 -6.29 14.00
N ILE A 56 11.99 -5.02 13.66
CA ILE A 56 13.20 -4.29 14.05
C ILE A 56 12.91 -3.38 15.25
N THR A 57 11.88 -2.55 15.17
CA THR A 57 11.46 -1.66 16.25
C THR A 57 10.02 -1.20 16.07
N SER A 58 9.42 -0.63 17.11
CA SER A 58 8.06 -0.10 17.09
C SER A 58 7.87 1.08 18.03
N VAL A 59 6.96 1.99 17.66
CA VAL A 59 6.56 3.15 18.44
C VAL A 59 5.03 3.29 18.41
N PRO A 60 4.41 3.90 19.45
CA PRO A 60 3.02 4.35 19.33
C PRO A 60 2.88 5.34 18.16
N LEU A 61 1.82 5.20 17.37
CA LEU A 61 1.50 6.09 16.26
C LEU A 61 1.18 7.50 16.81
N SER A 62 1.67 8.52 16.12
CA SER A 62 1.39 9.92 16.46
C SER A 62 -0.12 10.17 16.54
N PRO A 63 -0.62 10.84 17.60
CA PRO A 63 -2.01 11.25 17.69
C PRO A 63 -2.49 12.13 16.53
N ARG A 64 -1.58 12.76 15.78
CA ARG A 64 -1.92 13.53 14.57
C ARG A 64 -2.41 12.63 13.44
N ILE A 65 -1.73 11.51 13.21
CA ILE A 65 -2.10 10.52 12.20
C ILE A 65 -3.27 9.67 12.72
N ALA A 66 -3.15 9.15 13.94
CA ALA A 66 -4.13 8.25 14.52
C ALA A 66 -5.56 8.84 14.60
N ARG A 67 -5.70 10.14 14.90
CA ARG A 67 -7.03 10.78 15.01
C ARG A 67 -7.69 11.04 13.68
N THR A 68 -6.90 11.29 12.63
CA THR A 68 -7.42 11.47 11.27
C THR A 68 -7.94 10.16 10.71
N ASP A 69 -7.18 9.09 10.95
CA ASP A 69 -7.49 7.80 10.33
C ASP A 69 -8.50 6.99 11.18
N PHE A 70 -8.42 7.05 12.52
CA PHE A 70 -9.20 6.20 13.43
C PHE A 70 -9.47 6.83 14.82
N PRO A 71 -10.39 7.82 14.95
CA PRO A 71 -10.61 8.54 16.21
C PRO A 71 -11.12 7.66 17.38
N ARG A 72 -11.62 6.45 17.09
CA ARG A 72 -12.27 5.56 18.07
C ARG A 72 -11.36 4.43 18.57
N ASN A 73 -10.13 4.30 18.06
CA ASN A 73 -9.24 3.19 18.42
C ASN A 73 -8.14 3.62 19.41
N PRO A 74 -7.77 2.74 20.36
CA PRO A 74 -6.59 2.98 21.20
C PRO A 74 -5.34 3.14 20.34
N THR A 75 -4.41 3.98 20.77
CA THR A 75 -3.23 4.41 20.00
C THR A 75 -2.62 3.27 19.18
N PRO A 76 -2.71 3.32 17.84
CA PRO A 76 -2.15 2.32 16.94
C PRO A 76 -0.63 2.22 17.10
N THR A 77 -0.03 1.15 16.59
CA THR A 77 1.43 0.96 16.63
C THR A 77 2.01 1.14 15.24
N ARG A 78 3.03 1.99 15.10
CA ARG A 78 3.90 2.03 13.92
C ARG A 78 5.11 1.13 14.18
N PHE A 79 5.50 0.33 13.20
CA PHE A 79 6.66 -0.54 13.33
C PHE A 79 7.48 -0.62 12.05
N LEU A 80 8.78 -0.86 12.22
CA LEU A 80 9.77 -1.06 11.17
C LEU A 80 10.14 -2.54 11.14
N TYR A 81 10.21 -3.12 9.95
CA TYR A 81 10.51 -4.54 9.76
C TYR A 81 11.31 -4.79 8.48
N SER A 82 12.01 -5.93 8.42
CA SER A 82 12.73 -6.37 7.22
C SER A 82 11.73 -6.86 6.16
N ALA A 83 11.91 -6.44 4.92
CA ALA A 83 10.97 -6.71 3.84
C ALA A 83 11.70 -7.11 2.54
N ALA A 84 11.03 -7.89 1.70
CA ALA A 84 11.53 -8.17 0.36
C ALA A 84 11.56 -6.91 -0.52
N THR A 85 12.55 -6.81 -1.41
CA THR A 85 12.61 -5.78 -2.46
C THR A 85 12.83 -6.41 -3.83
N GLN A 86 12.73 -5.63 -4.91
CA GLN A 86 13.02 -6.11 -6.26
C GLN A 86 14.51 -6.36 -6.52
N HIS A 87 15.41 -5.62 -5.86
CA HIS A 87 16.84 -5.55 -6.22
C HIS A 87 17.78 -6.07 -5.13
N SER A 88 17.29 -6.24 -3.91
CA SER A 88 18.08 -6.74 -2.78
C SER A 88 17.35 -7.86 -2.05
N ALA A 89 18.14 -8.76 -1.47
CA ALA A 89 17.63 -9.77 -0.55
C ALA A 89 17.22 -9.17 0.80
N SER A 90 17.55 -7.91 1.11
CA SER A 90 17.25 -7.28 2.39
C SER A 90 16.83 -5.83 2.16
N GLY A 91 15.59 -5.51 2.50
CA GLY A 91 15.06 -4.15 2.50
C GLY A 91 14.23 -3.87 3.74
N LEU A 92 13.62 -2.71 3.77
CA LEU A 92 12.86 -2.21 4.90
C LEU A 92 11.51 -1.72 4.44
N SER A 93 10.52 -1.88 5.31
CA SER A 93 9.24 -1.19 5.20
C SER A 93 8.75 -0.85 6.60
N THR A 94 7.91 0.18 6.69
CA THR A 94 7.11 0.41 7.88
C THR A 94 5.68 -0.07 7.69
N ALA A 95 5.00 -0.27 8.80
CA ALA A 95 3.60 -0.67 8.82
C ALA A 95 2.90 -0.15 10.08
N LEU A 96 1.58 -0.15 10.02
CA LEU A 96 0.70 0.16 11.13
C LEU A 96 -0.05 -1.09 11.59
N LEU A 97 -0.15 -1.28 12.90
CA LEU A 97 -1.05 -2.24 13.53
C LEU A 97 -2.16 -1.48 14.27
N TYR A 98 -3.39 -1.72 13.84
CA TYR A 98 -4.60 -1.30 14.52
C TYR A 98 -5.26 -2.50 15.20
N ARG A 99 -5.69 -2.30 16.44
CA ARG A 99 -6.40 -3.32 17.21
C ARG A 99 -7.83 -2.86 17.53
N PRO A 100 -8.80 -3.77 17.57
CA PRO A 100 -10.14 -3.48 18.07
C PRO A 100 -10.09 -2.94 19.51
N SER A 101 -11.06 -2.11 19.87
CA SER A 101 -11.25 -1.63 21.25
C SER A 101 -11.80 -2.70 22.19
N ARG A 102 -12.48 -3.71 21.64
CA ARG A 102 -13.00 -4.87 22.39
C ARG A 102 -11.87 -5.87 22.73
N PRO A 103 -11.97 -6.64 23.83
CA PRO A 103 -10.99 -7.67 24.17
C PRO A 103 -10.79 -8.71 23.06
N ALA A 104 -9.58 -9.29 23.03
CA ALA A 104 -9.25 -10.34 22.08
C ALA A 104 -10.09 -11.61 22.33
N PRO A 105 -10.64 -12.24 21.30
CA PRO A 105 -11.29 -13.54 21.45
C PRO A 105 -10.24 -14.63 21.77
N PRO A 106 -10.66 -15.83 22.21
CA PRO A 106 -9.76 -16.97 22.36
C PRO A 106 -8.96 -17.22 21.07
N GLY A 107 -7.64 -17.29 21.20
CA GLY A 107 -6.72 -17.44 20.06
C GLY A 107 -6.33 -16.14 19.35
N GLY A 108 -6.77 -14.97 19.82
CA GLY A 108 -6.33 -13.65 19.33
C GLY A 108 -7.22 -13.05 18.25
N TYR A 109 -6.96 -11.79 17.89
CA TYR A 109 -7.68 -11.09 16.84
C TYR A 109 -7.35 -11.70 15.47
N PRO A 110 -8.34 -12.12 14.65
CA PRO A 110 -8.09 -12.42 13.25
C PRO A 110 -7.57 -11.17 12.54
N ILE A 111 -6.65 -11.36 11.59
CA ILE A 111 -5.95 -10.26 10.92
C ILE A 111 -6.58 -10.00 9.55
N VAL A 112 -6.79 -8.73 9.22
CA VAL A 112 -6.91 -8.28 7.83
C VAL A 112 -5.69 -7.44 7.51
N ALA A 113 -4.84 -7.95 6.62
CA ALA A 113 -3.73 -7.18 6.09
C ALA A 113 -4.29 -6.24 5.01
N PHE A 114 -4.08 -4.94 5.20
CA PHE A 114 -4.55 -3.91 4.29
C PHE A 114 -3.42 -3.45 3.37
N ALA A 115 -3.63 -3.62 2.07
CA ALA A 115 -2.76 -3.15 1.01
C ALA A 115 -3.35 -1.85 0.45
N HIS A 116 -2.69 -0.72 0.74
CA HIS A 116 -3.18 0.60 0.32
C HIS A 116 -3.05 0.80 -1.20
N GLY A 117 -3.91 1.67 -1.73
CA GLY A 117 -3.77 2.16 -3.10
C GLY A 117 -2.64 3.18 -3.25
N THR A 118 -2.44 3.70 -4.46
CA THR A 118 -1.36 4.66 -4.76
C THR A 118 -1.38 5.87 -3.82
N SER A 119 -0.35 6.01 -2.99
CA SER A 119 -0.14 7.15 -2.10
C SER A 119 0.85 8.17 -2.67
N GLY A 120 1.72 7.74 -3.58
CA GLY A 120 2.83 8.53 -4.11
C GLY A 120 4.14 7.79 -3.99
N ILE A 121 5.19 8.29 -4.64
CA ILE A 121 6.54 7.70 -4.62
C ILE A 121 7.50 8.47 -3.71
N ALA A 122 7.11 9.68 -3.26
CA ALA A 122 7.91 10.47 -2.35
C ALA A 122 7.78 9.94 -0.91
N ASP A 123 8.88 9.99 -0.16
CA ASP A 123 8.91 9.57 1.25
C ASP A 123 7.82 10.25 2.10
N GLU A 124 7.58 11.54 1.89
CA GLU A 124 6.59 12.33 2.62
C GLU A 124 5.15 11.80 2.45
N CYS A 125 4.93 10.94 1.45
CA CYS A 125 3.64 10.33 1.16
C CYS A 125 3.52 8.89 1.64
N THR A 126 4.46 8.48 2.50
CA THR A 126 4.41 7.22 3.21
C THR A 126 3.11 7.13 4.01
N PRO A 127 2.26 6.14 3.73
CA PRO A 127 0.97 5.94 4.37
C PRO A 127 1.02 6.08 5.90
N SER A 128 1.98 5.42 6.55
CA SER A 128 2.10 5.38 8.01
C SER A 128 2.59 6.69 8.64
N ALA A 129 3.15 7.61 7.84
CA ALA A 129 3.67 8.91 8.28
C ALA A 129 2.75 10.07 7.90
N ASN A 130 1.70 9.81 7.12
CA ASN A 130 0.91 10.87 6.52
C ASN A 130 -0.53 10.42 6.21
N SER A 131 -1.49 11.23 6.66
CA SER A 131 -2.92 11.03 6.37
C SER A 131 -3.35 11.63 5.02
N TYR A 132 -2.45 12.31 4.28
CA TYR A 132 -2.73 12.78 2.93
C TYR A 132 -2.67 11.60 1.96
N ARG A 133 -3.84 11.04 1.61
CA ARG A 133 -3.98 10.04 0.54
C ARG A 133 -5.27 10.27 -0.25
N PRO A 134 -5.26 10.04 -1.57
CA PRO A 134 -6.50 9.94 -2.34
C PRO A 134 -7.39 8.86 -1.72
N ASN A 135 -8.68 9.16 -1.50
CA ASN A 135 -9.67 8.24 -0.92
C ASN A 135 -9.46 7.83 0.55
N ILE A 136 -8.64 8.55 1.33
CA ILE A 136 -8.39 8.22 2.75
C ILE A 136 -9.69 8.04 3.55
N ALA A 137 -10.74 8.82 3.27
CA ALA A 137 -12.03 8.68 3.96
C ALA A 137 -12.70 7.32 3.71
N ILE A 138 -12.59 6.78 2.49
CA ILE A 138 -13.15 5.48 2.12
C ILE A 138 -12.31 4.35 2.73
N GLU A 139 -10.98 4.46 2.66
CA GLU A 139 -10.08 3.49 3.30
C GLU A 139 -10.28 3.47 4.82
N ALA A 140 -10.36 4.64 5.46
CA ALA A 140 -10.60 4.77 6.89
C ALA A 140 -11.95 4.17 7.32
N ASP A 141 -13.04 4.44 6.59
CA ASP A 141 -14.35 3.83 6.88
C ASP A 141 -14.30 2.30 6.75
N PHE A 142 -13.69 1.78 5.68
CA PHE A 142 -13.51 0.34 5.48
C PHE A 142 -12.73 -0.30 6.63
N LEU A 143 -11.58 0.27 6.98
CA LEU A 143 -10.75 -0.22 8.06
C LEU A 143 -11.43 -0.12 9.43
N GLN A 144 -12.20 0.94 9.68
CA GLN A 144 -12.97 1.09 10.90
C GLN A 144 -14.06 0.03 11.02
N ARG A 145 -14.73 -0.35 9.92
CA ARG A 145 -15.72 -1.45 9.92
C ARG A 145 -15.07 -2.79 10.25
N LEU A 146 -13.84 -3.04 9.80
CA LEU A 146 -13.09 -4.24 10.17
C LEU A 146 -12.77 -4.26 11.67
N LEU A 147 -12.36 -3.12 12.22
CA LEU A 147 -12.07 -2.97 13.66
C LEU A 147 -13.35 -3.10 14.50
N ASP A 148 -14.48 -2.58 14.04
CA ASP A 148 -15.79 -2.71 14.69
C ASP A 148 -16.29 -4.17 14.64
N ALA A 149 -16.03 -4.88 13.55
CA ALA A 149 -16.24 -6.34 13.44
C ALA A 149 -15.19 -7.16 14.22
N GLY A 150 -14.16 -6.47 14.72
CA GLY A 150 -13.04 -6.88 15.55
C GLY A 150 -12.04 -7.84 14.93
N TYR A 151 -11.64 -7.48 13.73
CA TYR A 151 -10.38 -7.87 13.10
C TYR A 151 -9.30 -6.86 13.49
N ALA A 152 -8.08 -7.33 13.75
CA ALA A 152 -6.92 -6.46 13.76
C ALA A 152 -6.55 -6.11 12.32
N VAL A 153 -6.09 -4.88 12.08
CA VAL A 153 -5.65 -4.43 10.75
C VAL A 153 -4.14 -4.22 10.77
N VAL A 154 -3.44 -4.83 9.83
CA VAL A 154 -2.02 -4.59 9.59
C VAL A 154 -1.86 -3.93 8.23
N ALA A 155 -1.39 -2.69 8.18
CA ALA A 155 -1.29 -1.90 6.96
C ALA A 155 0.18 -1.56 6.67
N THR A 156 0.77 -2.18 5.65
CA THR A 156 2.17 -1.91 5.25
C THR A 156 2.29 -0.71 4.33
N ASP A 157 3.43 -0.04 4.35
CA ASP A 157 3.76 1.03 3.39
C ASP A 157 4.37 0.54 2.06
N TYR A 158 4.70 -0.76 1.97
CA TYR A 158 5.61 -1.36 0.98
C TYR A 158 7.07 -0.96 1.17
N ALA A 159 7.98 -1.81 0.70
CA ALA A 159 9.41 -1.58 0.84
C ALA A 159 9.86 -0.40 -0.03
N GLY A 160 10.73 0.46 0.51
CA GLY A 160 11.21 1.65 -0.19
C GLY A 160 10.26 2.85 -0.17
N ALA A 161 9.12 2.77 0.53
CA ALA A 161 8.27 3.92 0.82
C ALA A 161 8.56 4.42 2.24
N GLY A 162 9.21 5.58 2.39
CA GLY A 162 9.58 6.13 3.70
C GLY A 162 10.73 5.38 4.39
N THR A 163 11.47 4.62 3.60
CA THR A 163 12.61 3.76 3.99
C THR A 163 13.61 3.72 2.84
N PRO A 164 14.89 3.36 3.06
CA PRO A 164 15.89 3.33 2.01
C PRO A 164 15.47 2.53 0.78
N GLY A 165 15.75 3.08 -0.41
CA GLY A 165 15.45 2.48 -1.70
C GLY A 165 14.29 3.17 -2.41
N THR A 166 13.72 2.48 -3.41
CA THR A 166 12.58 2.98 -4.17
C THR A 166 11.50 1.91 -4.15
N GLN A 167 10.26 2.32 -3.87
CA GLN A 167 9.12 1.43 -3.94
C GLN A 167 8.98 0.84 -5.35
N SER A 168 8.85 -0.48 -5.42
CA SER A 168 8.54 -1.21 -6.65
C SER A 168 7.04 -1.06 -6.99
N TYR A 169 6.65 0.16 -7.39
CA TYR A 169 5.27 0.53 -7.72
C TYR A 169 4.64 -0.47 -8.70
N VAL A 170 3.47 -1.00 -8.34
CA VAL A 170 2.67 -2.00 -9.09
C VAL A 170 3.39 -3.31 -9.40
N ASN A 171 4.50 -3.60 -8.71
CA ASN A 171 5.11 -4.91 -8.71
C ASN A 171 4.37 -5.82 -7.73
N THR A 172 3.35 -6.52 -8.22
CA THR A 172 2.46 -7.33 -7.38
C THR A 172 3.18 -8.45 -6.62
N ASP A 173 4.30 -8.97 -7.15
CA ASP A 173 5.10 -9.99 -6.46
C ASP A 173 5.79 -9.41 -5.21
N VAL A 174 6.49 -8.27 -5.36
CA VAL A 174 7.17 -7.60 -4.25
C VAL A 174 6.18 -7.03 -3.24
N GLU A 175 5.16 -6.31 -3.71
CA GLU A 175 4.13 -5.73 -2.83
C GLU A 175 3.36 -6.83 -2.09
N GLY A 176 3.05 -7.95 -2.75
CA GLY A 176 2.43 -9.11 -2.14
C GLY A 176 3.28 -9.75 -1.03
N LYS A 177 4.59 -9.84 -1.23
CA LYS A 177 5.55 -10.28 -0.21
C LYS A 177 5.60 -9.32 0.98
N ASN A 178 5.62 -8.00 0.74
CA ASN A 178 5.60 -7.00 1.82
C ASN A 178 4.33 -7.08 2.67
N VAL A 179 3.17 -7.34 2.05
CA VAL A 179 1.92 -7.58 2.80
C VAL A 179 2.08 -8.78 3.75
N ILE A 180 2.65 -9.89 3.27
CA ILE A 180 2.90 -11.10 4.07
C ILE A 180 3.91 -10.80 5.19
N ASP A 181 5.03 -10.18 4.86
CA ASP A 181 6.10 -9.83 5.80
C ASP A 181 5.56 -8.95 6.95
N SER A 182 4.68 -8.00 6.64
CA SER A 182 4.07 -7.14 7.66
C SER A 182 3.21 -7.92 8.66
N VAL A 183 2.50 -8.97 8.19
CA VAL A 183 1.71 -9.86 9.06
C VAL A 183 2.64 -10.65 9.99
N ILE A 184 3.73 -11.19 9.44
CA ILE A 184 4.74 -11.93 10.22
C ILE A 184 5.34 -11.01 11.30
N ALA A 185 5.77 -9.81 10.92
CA ALA A 185 6.37 -8.84 11.83
C ALA A 185 5.39 -8.38 12.93
N ALA A 186 4.12 -8.16 12.57
CA ALA A 186 3.09 -7.73 13.53
C ALA A 186 2.88 -8.73 14.67
N ARG A 187 3.12 -10.04 14.44
CA ARG A 187 3.00 -11.07 15.49
C ARG A 187 4.03 -10.90 16.62
N ALA A 188 5.15 -10.22 16.35
CA ALA A 188 6.19 -9.97 17.35
C ALA A 188 5.90 -8.76 18.25
N LEU A 189 4.82 -7.98 18.00
CA LEU A 189 4.49 -6.78 18.76
C LEU A 189 3.86 -7.05 20.15
N GLY A 190 3.71 -8.32 20.54
CA GLY A 190 3.10 -8.69 21.82
C GLY A 190 1.58 -8.47 21.89
N VAL A 191 0.94 -8.18 20.75
CA VAL A 191 -0.53 -8.11 20.64
C VAL A 191 -1.07 -9.52 20.37
N PRO A 192 -2.17 -9.94 21.01
CA PRO A 192 -2.76 -11.25 20.78
C PRO A 192 -3.40 -11.33 19.39
N LEU A 193 -2.61 -11.68 18.38
CA LEU A 193 -3.04 -11.85 17.00
C LEU A 193 -3.22 -13.34 16.66
N ALA A 194 -4.34 -13.69 16.05
CA ALA A 194 -4.61 -15.06 15.63
C ALA A 194 -3.80 -15.45 14.40
N HIS A 195 -3.59 -16.75 14.22
CA HIS A 195 -3.03 -17.28 12.97
C HIS A 195 -3.96 -17.06 11.77
N ARG A 196 -5.25 -16.82 11.96
CA ARG A 196 -6.19 -16.59 10.84
C ARG A 196 -6.00 -15.19 10.26
N TRP A 197 -5.73 -15.11 8.96
CA TRP A 197 -5.53 -13.82 8.29
C TRP A 197 -6.04 -13.82 6.84
N ALA A 198 -6.38 -12.64 6.33
CA ALA A 198 -6.77 -12.39 4.94
C ALA A 198 -6.17 -11.07 4.46
N VAL A 199 -6.19 -10.81 3.16
CA VAL A 199 -5.73 -9.56 2.56
C VAL A 199 -6.88 -8.81 1.92
N ALA A 200 -6.92 -7.49 2.07
CA ALA A 200 -7.79 -6.61 1.29
C ALA A 200 -6.99 -5.43 0.75
N GLY A 201 -7.25 -5.03 -0.49
CA GLY A 201 -6.60 -3.85 -1.07
C GLY A 201 -7.36 -3.22 -2.22
N TYR A 202 -7.05 -1.94 -2.47
CA TYR A 202 -7.69 -1.12 -3.50
C TYR A 202 -6.68 -0.57 -4.52
N SER A 203 -7.05 -0.49 -5.80
CA SER A 203 -6.18 0.02 -6.88
C SER A 203 -4.84 -0.74 -6.89
N GLN A 204 -3.69 -0.06 -6.78
CA GLN A 204 -2.38 -0.69 -6.56
C GLN A 204 -2.44 -1.83 -5.53
N GLY A 205 -2.99 -1.56 -4.35
CA GLY A 205 -3.12 -2.55 -3.28
C GLY A 205 -4.05 -3.72 -3.63
N GLY A 206 -4.97 -3.53 -4.57
CA GLY A 206 -5.75 -4.62 -5.15
C GLY A 206 -4.87 -5.59 -5.94
N GLY A 207 -3.86 -5.09 -6.65
CA GLY A 207 -2.82 -5.89 -7.28
C GLY A 207 -1.94 -6.60 -6.25
N ALA A 208 -1.48 -5.89 -5.23
CA ALA A 208 -0.72 -6.47 -4.11
C ALA A 208 -1.50 -7.58 -3.39
N ALA A 209 -2.82 -7.44 -3.22
CA ALA A 209 -3.67 -8.46 -2.61
C ALA A 209 -3.70 -9.76 -3.43
N VAL A 210 -3.81 -9.66 -4.76
CA VAL A 210 -3.71 -10.82 -5.67
C VAL A 210 -2.30 -11.40 -5.64
N GLY A 211 -1.28 -10.55 -5.62
CA GLY A 211 0.12 -10.96 -5.50
C GLY A 211 0.39 -11.77 -4.24
N ALA A 212 -0.10 -11.32 -3.08
CA ALA A 212 0.00 -12.05 -1.82
C ALA A 212 -0.68 -13.43 -1.93
N ALA A 213 -1.87 -13.50 -2.53
CA ALA A 213 -2.57 -14.76 -2.76
C ALA A 213 -1.78 -15.72 -3.66
N HIS A 214 -1.07 -15.19 -4.65
CA HIS A 214 -0.24 -15.94 -5.58
C HIS A 214 1.01 -16.53 -4.89
N VAL A 215 1.71 -15.71 -4.09
CA VAL A 215 3.03 -16.06 -3.57
C VAL A 215 3.02 -16.73 -2.20
N VAL A 216 1.98 -16.57 -1.39
CA VAL A 216 1.95 -17.00 0.03
C VAL A 216 2.39 -18.45 0.24
N SER A 217 1.98 -19.39 -0.61
CA SER A 217 2.30 -20.82 -0.42
C SER A 217 3.78 -21.13 -0.63
N ALA A 218 4.43 -20.41 -1.56
CA ALA A 218 5.84 -20.61 -1.88
C ALA A 218 6.75 -19.74 -1.00
N TYR A 219 6.34 -18.48 -0.78
CA TYR A 219 7.14 -17.48 -0.08
C TYR A 219 7.09 -17.64 1.44
N ALA A 220 5.90 -17.89 2.02
CA ALA A 220 5.70 -18.04 3.46
C ALA A 220 4.82 -19.27 3.76
N PRO A 221 5.31 -20.50 3.50
CA PRO A 221 4.53 -21.72 3.68
C PRO A 221 4.00 -21.90 5.12
N HIS A 222 4.70 -21.33 6.10
CA HIS A 222 4.28 -21.34 7.51
C HIS A 222 3.05 -20.46 7.79
N GLU A 223 2.78 -19.42 7.00
CA GLU A 223 1.57 -18.59 7.12
C GLU A 223 0.37 -19.17 6.34
N ARG A 224 0.60 -20.10 5.40
CA ARG A 224 -0.43 -20.67 4.52
C ARG A 224 -1.63 -21.31 5.24
N PRO A 225 -1.47 -22.08 6.34
CA PRO A 225 -2.61 -22.69 7.06
C PRO A 225 -3.58 -21.67 7.65
N GLY A 226 -3.06 -20.48 8.01
CA GLY A 226 -3.81 -19.36 8.55
C GLY A 226 -4.51 -18.51 7.49
N TYR A 227 -3.99 -18.53 6.26
CA TYR A 227 -4.44 -17.68 5.17
C TYR A 227 -5.84 -18.05 4.65
N ARG A 228 -6.73 -17.05 4.56
CA ARG A 228 -8.14 -17.21 4.18
C ARG A 228 -8.52 -16.62 2.83
N GLY A 229 -7.60 -15.91 2.17
CA GLY A 229 -7.80 -15.37 0.82
C GLY A 229 -7.51 -13.88 0.71
N ALA A 230 -7.76 -13.36 -0.49
CA ALA A 230 -7.57 -11.96 -0.84
C ALA A 230 -8.85 -11.35 -1.41
N ILE A 231 -9.06 -10.07 -1.09
CA ILE A 231 -10.10 -9.21 -1.66
C ILE A 231 -9.37 -8.13 -2.47
N SER A 232 -9.54 -8.17 -3.79
CA SER A 232 -8.99 -7.18 -4.71
C SER A 232 -10.09 -6.24 -5.18
N LEU A 233 -9.97 -4.95 -4.85
CA LEU A 233 -10.90 -3.91 -5.26
C LEU A 233 -10.23 -3.03 -6.31
N ALA A 234 -10.77 -3.00 -7.53
CA ALA A 234 -10.19 -2.22 -8.64
C ALA A 234 -8.67 -2.48 -8.87
N GLY A 235 -8.20 -3.69 -8.58
CA GLY A 235 -6.81 -4.08 -8.81
C GLY A 235 -6.46 -3.99 -10.29
N PRO A 236 -5.37 -3.30 -10.67
CA PRO A 236 -4.95 -3.28 -12.07
C PRO A 236 -4.51 -4.69 -12.47
N ALA A 237 -5.02 -5.15 -13.61
CA ALA A 237 -4.68 -6.44 -14.18
C ALA A 237 -4.23 -6.25 -15.62
N ASN A 238 -3.29 -7.09 -16.05
CA ASN A 238 -2.73 -7.08 -17.40
C ASN A 238 -2.18 -5.71 -17.84
N LEU A 239 -1.49 -5.01 -16.94
CA LEU A 239 -0.88 -3.71 -17.25
C LEU A 239 0.10 -3.81 -18.42
N GLU A 240 0.76 -4.95 -18.58
CA GLU A 240 1.62 -5.27 -19.71
C GLU A 240 0.89 -5.34 -21.06
N LEU A 241 -0.43 -5.55 -21.07
CA LEU A 241 -1.25 -5.49 -22.29
C LEU A 241 -1.76 -4.06 -22.55
N LEU A 242 -1.92 -3.26 -21.50
CA LEU A 242 -2.48 -1.91 -21.58
C LEU A 242 -1.41 -0.85 -21.86
N LEU A 243 -0.23 -0.97 -21.25
CA LEU A 243 0.86 0.00 -21.41
C LEU A 243 1.38 0.08 -22.86
N PRO A 244 1.55 -1.04 -23.60
CA PRO A 244 1.94 -0.96 -25.02
C PRO A 244 0.88 -0.36 -25.93
N LEU A 245 -0.41 -0.42 -25.57
CA LEU A 245 -1.50 0.21 -26.33
C LEU A 245 -1.42 1.74 -26.29
N LEU A 246 -0.72 2.30 -25.31
CA LEU A 246 -0.47 3.74 -25.28
C LEU A 246 0.51 4.16 -26.40
N GLY A 247 1.22 3.20 -27.00
CA GLY A 247 2.06 3.40 -28.18
C GLY A 247 3.40 4.09 -27.88
N PRO A 248 4.33 4.15 -28.86
CA PRO A 248 5.62 4.83 -28.74
C PRO A 248 5.50 6.36 -28.59
N GLY A 249 4.28 6.90 -28.65
CA GLY A 249 3.94 8.31 -28.45
C GLY A 249 3.61 8.68 -27.01
N VAL A 250 3.52 7.72 -26.08
CA VAL A 250 3.71 8.07 -24.65
C VAL A 250 5.17 8.37 -24.49
N LEU A 251 5.48 9.65 -24.69
CA LEU A 251 6.72 10.27 -24.24
C LEU A 251 7.00 9.76 -22.82
N PRO A 252 8.26 9.67 -22.36
CA PRO A 252 8.50 9.77 -20.93
C PRO A 252 7.73 11.00 -20.50
N VAL A 253 6.59 10.78 -19.85
CA VAL A 253 5.76 11.88 -19.42
C VAL A 253 6.71 12.60 -18.52
N ASN A 254 7.07 13.84 -18.88
CA ASN A 254 7.68 14.69 -17.89
C ASN A 254 6.64 14.66 -16.80
N VAL A 255 6.93 13.94 -15.73
CA VAL A 255 6.00 13.78 -14.63
C VAL A 255 5.58 15.20 -14.23
N ASP A 256 6.47 16.22 -14.39
CA ASP A 256 6.27 17.67 -14.14
C ASP A 256 5.19 18.31 -14.98
N ALA A 257 4.89 17.74 -16.15
CA ALA A 257 3.78 18.18 -16.97
C ALA A 257 2.44 17.52 -16.59
N VAL A 258 2.44 16.34 -15.95
CA VAL A 258 1.22 15.55 -15.69
C VAL A 258 0.49 16.02 -14.43
N ASN A 259 1.23 16.41 -13.37
CA ASN A 259 0.62 17.05 -12.20
C ASN A 259 1.65 17.84 -11.37
N PRO A 260 2.16 18.99 -11.84
CA PRO A 260 3.29 19.74 -11.24
C PRO A 260 3.11 20.17 -9.77
N ARG A 261 1.96 19.90 -9.14
CA ARG A 261 1.60 20.34 -7.79
C ARG A 261 1.31 19.22 -6.81
N SER A 262 1.43 17.94 -7.18
CA SER A 262 1.22 16.84 -6.24
C SER A 262 2.49 16.55 -5.42
N PRO A 263 2.64 17.04 -4.18
CA PRO A 263 3.84 16.79 -3.35
C PRO A 263 4.22 15.29 -3.25
N CYS A 264 3.27 14.39 -3.51
CA CYS A 264 3.45 12.94 -3.50
C CYS A 264 4.04 12.30 -4.75
N MET A 265 4.13 13.00 -5.86
CA MET A 265 4.61 12.42 -7.12
C MET A 265 6.09 12.76 -7.39
N TRP A 266 6.72 13.64 -6.58
CA TRP A 266 7.81 14.51 -7.06
C TRP A 266 9.11 14.60 -6.29
N ARG A 267 9.27 13.84 -5.21
CA ARG A 267 10.51 13.88 -4.43
C ARG A 267 11.00 12.47 -4.15
N LEU A 268 11.61 11.88 -5.18
CA LEU A 268 12.61 10.83 -4.96
C LEU A 268 13.92 11.53 -4.58
N ARG A 269 14.63 11.04 -3.56
CA ARG A 269 15.97 11.53 -3.23
C ARG A 269 16.99 11.11 -4.29
#